data_AF-A0A439UET9-F1
#
_entry.id   AF-A0A439UET9-F1
#
_cell.length_a   1.000
_cell.length_b   1.000
_cell.length_c   1.000
_cell.angle_alpha   90.00
_cell.angle_beta   90.00
_cell.angle_gamma   90.00
#
_symmetry.space_group_name_H-M   'P 1'
#
loop_
_entity.id
_entity.type
_entity.pdbx_description
1 polymer ?
#
loop_
_entity_poly.entity_id
_entity_poly.type
_entity_poly.pdbx_seq_one_letter_code
_entity_poly.pdbx_strand_id
1 'polypeptide(L)'
;MSKSMPALIADTTVHDLVPAYGGAPWRIFLHVPSGPVPEAGWPVLYMTDGNAVIGTAVDAMRAQAFYPTGTNIGWGVIVAIGYPVESAYDPLRRSWDLGPPPGKTYPPFYEGTPEVRTGGAGEFLAFIEDELKPWVAGRTRIDKSRQALYGHSFGGLFALYALFARPFAFQTWIAASPAIYWEDRTIDRSLEAFEAAIPDGLTATMVLSAGEYETEKLAPFQIGAEDEEKRLQQKKVTRTDEFARTMAQRLDALPGVRASFELHPGENHMSILPVTVNRAVQAAFAVREKETALC
;
A
#
# COMPACT_ATOMS: atom_id res chain seq x y z
N MET A 1 41.82 -8.89 9.35
CA MET A 1 40.51 -8.53 9.94
C MET A 1 39.64 -8.03 8.81
N SER A 2 38.47 -8.64 8.58
CA SER A 2 37.51 -8.14 7.57
C SER A 2 36.85 -6.87 8.10
N LYS A 3 36.79 -5.80 7.29
CA LYS A 3 36.07 -4.58 7.66
C LYS A 3 34.58 -4.84 7.52
N SER A 4 33.80 -4.49 8.56
CA SER A 4 32.34 -4.46 8.45
C SER A 4 31.95 -3.42 7.39
N MET A 5 30.99 -3.79 6.54
CA MET A 5 30.39 -2.91 5.55
C MET A 5 28.87 -3.07 5.62
N PRO A 6 28.09 -1.99 5.46
CA PRO A 6 26.63 -2.09 5.44
C PRO A 6 26.14 -3.01 4.31
N ALA A 7 25.15 -3.84 4.60
CA ALA A 7 24.39 -4.54 3.58
C ALA A 7 23.31 -3.60 3.04
N LEU A 8 23.43 -3.19 1.78
CA LEU A 8 22.49 -2.27 1.13
C LEU A 8 21.40 -3.04 0.38
N ILE A 9 20.24 -2.41 0.20
CA ILE A 9 19.19 -2.90 -0.70
C ILE A 9 19.63 -2.56 -2.13
N ALA A 10 19.70 -3.57 -3.01
CA ALA A 10 20.21 -3.41 -4.36
C ALA A 10 19.44 -2.36 -5.17
N ASP A 11 20.17 -1.58 -5.97
CA ASP A 11 19.65 -0.54 -6.88
C ASP A 11 18.65 0.44 -6.23
N THR A 12 18.77 0.67 -4.92
CA THR A 12 17.84 1.49 -4.13
C THR A 12 18.54 2.70 -3.55
N THR A 13 17.92 3.86 -3.72
CA THR A 13 18.37 5.14 -3.15
C THR A 13 17.35 5.67 -2.15
N VAL A 14 17.78 6.53 -1.23
CA VAL A 14 16.93 7.15 -0.21
C VAL A 14 17.02 8.66 -0.34
N HIS A 15 15.87 9.33 -0.32
CA HIS A 15 15.75 10.79 -0.44
C HIS A 15 14.71 11.31 0.54
N ASP A 16 15.03 12.36 1.30
CA ASP A 16 14.05 13.02 2.16
C ASP A 16 13.48 14.23 1.41
N LEU A 17 12.21 14.15 1.02
CA LEU A 17 11.51 15.17 0.24
C LEU A 17 10.65 16.03 1.14
N VAL A 18 10.97 17.32 1.22
CA VAL A 18 10.14 18.32 1.89
C VAL A 18 9.03 18.77 0.94
N PRO A 19 7.74 18.74 1.34
CA PRO A 19 6.66 19.26 0.51
C PRO A 19 6.86 20.73 0.17
N ALA A 20 6.35 21.15 -0.98
CA ALA A 20 6.45 22.54 -1.45
C ALA A 20 5.84 23.56 -0.49
N TYR A 21 4.81 23.18 0.27
CA TYR A 21 4.20 24.03 1.30
C TYR A 21 4.99 24.09 2.62
N GLY A 22 6.12 23.36 2.71
CA GLY A 22 6.95 23.24 3.91
C GLY A 22 6.45 22.20 4.91
N GLY A 23 7.30 21.80 5.86
CA GLY A 23 6.95 20.81 6.88
C GLY A 23 7.99 19.70 7.02
N ALA A 24 7.61 18.61 7.68
CA ALA A 24 8.47 17.44 7.84
C ALA A 24 8.58 16.67 6.51
N PRO A 25 9.78 16.21 6.11
CA PRO A 25 9.94 15.51 4.84
C PRO A 25 9.37 14.10 4.89
N TRP A 26 8.91 13.56 3.76
CA TRP A 26 8.74 12.12 3.59
C TRP A 26 10.04 11.49 3.09
N ARG A 27 10.37 10.30 3.61
CA ARG A 27 11.52 9.53 3.14
C ARG A 27 11.09 8.64 1.97
N ILE A 28 11.70 8.86 0.81
CA ILE A 28 11.42 8.13 -0.41
C ILE A 28 12.54 7.13 -0.65
N PHE A 29 12.20 5.85 -0.58
CA PHE A 29 13.04 4.76 -1.07
C PHE A 29 12.71 4.53 -2.54
N LEU A 30 13.65 4.84 -3.43
CA LEU A 30 13.49 4.72 -4.87
C LEU A 30 14.39 3.60 -5.38
N HIS A 31 13.79 2.50 -5.80
CA HIS A 31 14.45 1.43 -6.54
C HIS A 31 14.18 1.57 -8.03
N VAL A 32 15.25 1.65 -8.82
CA VAL A 32 15.17 1.70 -10.30
C VAL A 32 15.98 0.54 -10.86
N PRO A 33 15.36 -0.39 -11.62
CA PRO A 33 16.10 -1.50 -12.23
C PRO A 33 17.22 -1.00 -13.13
N SER A 34 18.35 -1.71 -13.13
CA SER A 34 19.55 -1.38 -13.93
C SER A 34 19.44 -1.73 -15.42
N GLY A 35 18.36 -2.41 -15.84
CA GLY A 35 18.11 -2.81 -17.23
C GLY A 35 17.71 -1.67 -18.16
N PRO A 36 17.55 -1.96 -19.47
CA PRO A 36 17.10 -0.96 -20.43
C PRO A 36 15.67 -0.52 -20.11
N VAL A 37 15.44 0.79 -20.12
CA VAL A 37 14.13 1.39 -19.88
C VAL A 37 13.18 1.01 -21.04
N PRO A 38 12.02 0.37 -20.78
CA PRO A 38 11.05 0.02 -21.82
C PRO A 38 10.59 1.24 -22.62
N GLU A 39 10.18 1.07 -23.88
CA GLU A 39 9.73 2.16 -24.75
C GLU A 39 8.61 3.00 -24.14
N ALA A 40 7.61 2.33 -23.55
CA ALA A 40 6.51 2.98 -22.83
C ALA A 40 6.92 3.58 -21.48
N GLY A 41 8.12 3.25 -20.98
CA GLY A 41 8.57 3.52 -19.61
C GLY A 41 8.40 2.33 -18.67
N TRP A 42 8.94 2.43 -17.46
CA TRP A 42 8.78 1.42 -16.43
C TRP A 42 7.36 1.44 -15.83
N PRO A 43 6.72 0.28 -15.58
CA PRO A 43 5.64 0.23 -14.60
C PRO A 43 6.17 0.62 -13.21
N VAL A 44 5.29 1.16 -12.35
CA VAL A 44 5.69 1.66 -11.03
C VAL A 44 4.76 1.18 -9.93
N LEU A 45 5.33 0.71 -8.83
CA LEU A 45 4.62 0.42 -7.59
C LEU A 45 4.96 1.46 -6.52
N TYR A 46 3.97 2.27 -6.14
CA TYR A 46 4.04 3.16 -5.00
C TYR A 46 3.55 2.44 -3.75
N MET A 47 4.24 2.59 -2.63
CA MET A 47 3.92 1.85 -1.39
C MET A 47 3.94 2.80 -0.19
N THR A 48 2.89 2.78 0.62
CA THR A 48 2.90 3.45 1.94
C THR A 48 3.72 2.66 2.96
N ASP A 49 4.03 3.28 4.10
CA ASP A 49 4.82 2.67 5.18
C ASP A 49 6.17 2.12 4.66
N GLY A 50 6.85 2.91 3.83
CA GLY A 50 8.01 2.50 3.04
C GLY A 50 9.15 1.86 3.83
N ASN A 51 9.41 2.35 5.04
CA ASN A 51 10.42 1.79 5.96
C ASN A 51 10.16 0.31 6.27
N ALA A 52 8.90 -0.13 6.32
CA ALA A 52 8.52 -1.50 6.65
C ALA A 52 8.57 -2.47 5.46
N VAL A 53 8.45 -1.96 4.22
CA VAL A 53 8.14 -2.81 3.05
C VAL A 53 9.22 -2.82 1.96
N ILE A 54 10.10 -1.81 1.90
CA ILE A 54 11.05 -1.66 0.78
C ILE A 54 11.95 -2.88 0.57
N GLY A 55 12.53 -3.45 1.64
CA GLY A 55 13.43 -4.59 1.54
C GLY A 55 12.73 -5.81 0.95
N THR A 56 11.55 -6.15 1.48
CA THR A 56 10.73 -7.26 0.98
C THR A 56 10.30 -7.04 -0.46
N ALA A 57 9.89 -5.83 -0.83
CA ALA A 57 9.42 -5.52 -2.19
C ALA A 57 10.54 -5.70 -3.23
N VAL A 58 11.74 -5.17 -2.95
CA VAL A 58 12.89 -5.30 -3.85
C VAL A 58 13.33 -6.75 -3.99
N ASP A 59 13.44 -7.49 -2.89
CA ASP A 59 13.87 -8.89 -2.98
C ASP A 59 12.81 -9.80 -3.63
N ALA A 60 11.52 -9.55 -3.38
CA ALA A 60 10.43 -10.25 -4.07
C ALA A 60 10.45 -9.99 -5.58
N MET A 61 10.70 -8.76 -6.01
CA MET A 61 10.83 -8.44 -7.44
C MET A 61 12.08 -9.11 -8.03
N ARG A 62 13.25 -9.00 -7.39
CA ARG A 62 14.50 -9.60 -7.91
C ARG A 62 14.40 -11.12 -8.04
N ALA A 63 13.71 -11.78 -7.12
CA ALA A 63 13.48 -13.22 -7.17
C ALA A 63 12.58 -13.63 -8.34
N GLN A 64 11.61 -12.78 -8.74
CA GLN A 64 10.62 -13.12 -9.75
C GLN A 64 10.94 -12.60 -11.15
N ALA A 65 11.36 -11.33 -11.26
CA ALA A 65 11.62 -10.64 -12.51
C ALA A 65 12.84 -11.17 -13.28
N PHE A 66 13.68 -11.97 -12.63
CA PHE A 66 14.77 -12.69 -13.29
C PHE A 66 14.29 -13.84 -14.18
N TYR A 67 13.07 -14.36 -13.95
CA TYR A 67 12.50 -15.46 -14.73
C TYR A 67 11.05 -15.18 -15.18
N PRO A 68 10.84 -14.14 -16.01
CA PRO A 68 9.51 -13.63 -16.36
C PRO A 68 8.62 -14.70 -17.03
N THR A 69 9.20 -15.62 -17.81
CA THR A 69 8.46 -16.69 -18.48
C THR A 69 7.90 -17.73 -17.52
N GLY A 70 8.45 -17.85 -16.30
CA GLY A 70 7.95 -18.77 -15.27
C GLY A 70 7.16 -18.09 -14.16
N THR A 71 7.38 -16.79 -13.93
CA THR A 71 6.75 -16.05 -12.84
C THR A 71 5.67 -15.08 -13.30
N ASN A 72 5.61 -14.78 -14.60
CA ASN A 72 4.82 -13.71 -15.21
C ASN A 72 5.17 -12.31 -14.71
N ILE A 73 6.33 -12.11 -14.07
CA ILE A 73 6.74 -10.82 -13.48
C ILE A 73 7.90 -10.22 -14.26
N GLY A 74 7.76 -8.95 -14.66
CA GLY A 74 8.82 -8.14 -15.25
C GLY A 74 9.49 -7.19 -14.25
N TRP A 75 10.50 -6.47 -14.71
CA TRP A 75 11.15 -5.42 -13.92
C TRP A 75 10.30 -4.13 -13.91
N GLY A 76 10.35 -3.39 -12.80
CA GLY A 76 9.65 -2.12 -12.64
C GLY A 76 10.25 -1.26 -11.52
N VAL A 77 9.82 -0.01 -11.45
CA VAL A 77 10.30 0.93 -10.42
C VAL A 77 9.47 0.73 -9.15
N ILE A 78 10.14 0.71 -7.99
CA ILE A 78 9.46 0.70 -6.68
C ILE A 78 9.73 2.04 -5.99
N VAL A 79 8.65 2.67 -5.53
CA VAL A 79 8.67 3.93 -4.79
C VAL A 79 8.00 3.70 -3.44
N ALA A 80 8.80 3.43 -2.42
CA ALA A 80 8.30 3.24 -1.06
C ALA A 80 8.39 4.55 -0.26
N ILE A 81 7.26 5.00 0.27
CA ILE A 81 7.06 6.30 0.91
C ILE A 81 6.95 6.09 2.41
N GLY A 82 7.93 6.60 3.13
CA GLY A 82 8.06 6.45 4.57
C GLY A 82 8.49 7.74 5.24
N TYR A 83 9.20 7.59 6.34
CA TYR A 83 9.56 8.68 7.25
C TYR A 83 11.05 8.64 7.58
N PRO A 84 11.68 9.79 7.93
CA PRO A 84 13.08 9.86 8.31
C PRO A 84 13.31 9.34 9.74
N VAL A 85 12.94 8.07 9.96
CA VAL A 85 13.08 7.32 11.22
C VAL A 85 13.74 5.97 10.95
N GLU A 86 14.38 5.40 11.96
CA GLU A 86 15.01 4.07 11.88
C GLU A 86 14.01 2.91 12.08
N SER A 87 12.87 3.19 12.72
CA SER A 87 11.81 2.20 12.94
C SER A 87 11.06 1.87 11.65
N ALA A 88 10.38 0.73 11.65
CA ALA A 88 9.49 0.33 10.54
C ALA A 88 8.32 1.31 10.32
N TYR A 89 7.90 2.01 11.38
CA TYR A 89 6.76 2.93 11.36
C TYR A 89 7.05 4.19 12.17
N ASP A 90 6.49 5.32 11.72
CA ASP A 90 6.27 6.52 12.52
C ASP A 90 4.77 6.56 12.87
N PRO A 91 4.38 6.18 14.11
CA PRO A 91 2.98 5.96 14.43
C PRO A 91 2.14 7.25 14.43
N LEU A 92 2.75 8.41 14.71
CA LEU A 92 2.03 9.68 14.70
C LEU A 92 1.80 10.15 13.26
N ARG A 93 2.87 10.17 12.45
CA ARG A 93 2.76 10.65 11.07
C ARG A 93 1.91 9.76 10.21
N ARG A 94 2.03 8.43 10.34
CA ARG A 94 1.20 7.52 9.56
C ARG A 94 -0.29 7.59 9.94
N SER A 95 -0.60 7.90 11.21
CA SER A 95 -1.99 8.11 11.63
C SER A 95 -2.59 9.32 10.92
N TRP A 96 -1.80 10.40 10.78
CA TRP A 96 -2.20 11.59 10.03
C TRP A 96 -2.29 11.31 8.53
N ASP A 97 -1.18 10.89 7.90
CA ASP A 97 -1.03 10.78 6.45
C ASP A 97 -1.94 9.71 5.82
N LEU A 98 -2.29 8.65 6.56
CA LEU A 98 -3.07 7.53 6.04
C LEU A 98 -4.54 7.55 6.50
N GLY A 99 -4.88 8.44 7.44
CA GLY A 99 -6.24 8.59 7.97
C GLY A 99 -7.11 9.47 7.06
N PRO A 100 -8.26 8.96 6.55
CA PRO A 100 -9.18 9.77 5.75
C PRO A 100 -9.76 10.96 6.52
N PRO A 101 -10.06 12.10 5.86
CA PRO A 101 -10.75 13.22 6.49
C PRO A 101 -12.19 12.81 6.90
N PRO A 102 -12.77 13.47 7.92
CA PRO A 102 -12.24 14.64 8.65
C PRO A 102 -11.22 14.29 9.74
N GLY A 103 -11.03 13.00 10.04
CA GLY A 103 -10.18 12.53 11.15
C GLY A 103 -10.69 12.90 12.54
N LYS A 104 -9.91 12.50 13.55
CA LYS A 104 -10.15 12.74 14.98
C LYS A 104 -8.81 12.93 15.71
N THR A 105 -8.90 13.44 16.94
CA THR A 105 -7.78 13.50 17.89
C THR A 105 -7.98 12.42 18.95
N TYR A 106 -6.91 11.69 19.25
CA TYR A 106 -6.88 10.64 20.27
C TYR A 106 -5.79 10.93 21.31
N PRO A 107 -5.90 10.35 22.52
CA PRO A 107 -4.85 10.40 23.52
C PRO A 107 -3.50 9.92 22.95
N PRO A 108 -2.38 10.41 23.48
CA PRO A 108 -1.07 9.99 23.03
C PRO A 108 -0.84 8.49 23.29
N PHE A 109 -0.01 7.86 22.46
CA PHE A 109 0.36 6.45 22.66
C PHE A 109 1.12 6.23 23.98
N TYR A 110 1.91 7.22 24.40
CA TYR A 110 2.66 7.22 25.65
C TYR A 110 2.47 8.54 26.40
N GLU A 111 2.37 8.47 27.72
CA GLU A 111 2.26 9.67 28.56
C GLU A 111 3.42 10.64 28.29
N GLY A 112 3.11 11.93 28.14
CA GLY A 112 4.09 12.97 27.81
C GLY A 112 4.49 13.08 26.34
N THR A 113 3.86 12.32 25.43
CA THR A 113 4.06 12.45 23.97
C THR A 113 2.90 13.19 23.29
N PRO A 114 3.05 13.66 22.04
CA PRO A 114 1.98 14.35 21.32
C PRO A 114 0.73 13.50 21.11
N GLU A 115 -0.43 14.15 21.04
CA GLU A 115 -1.71 13.51 20.68
C GLU A 115 -1.64 12.88 19.29
N VAL A 116 -2.40 11.80 19.11
CA VAL A 116 -2.51 11.12 17.82
C VAL A 116 -3.62 11.80 17.03
N ARG A 117 -3.32 12.25 15.81
CA ARG A 117 -4.29 12.88 14.92
C ARG A 117 -4.42 12.07 13.63
N THR A 118 -5.64 12.00 13.10
CA THR A 118 -5.96 11.43 11.78
C THR A 118 -6.57 12.52 10.88
N GLY A 119 -6.71 12.24 9.57
CA GLY A 119 -7.42 13.12 8.63
C GLY A 119 -6.58 13.74 7.53
N GLY A 120 -5.27 13.48 7.50
CA GLY A 120 -4.30 14.06 6.57
C GLY A 120 -4.22 13.40 5.19
N ALA A 121 -5.00 12.35 4.92
CA ALA A 121 -4.89 11.59 3.68
C ALA A 121 -5.05 12.41 2.39
N GLY A 122 -5.85 13.49 2.42
CA GLY A 122 -5.98 14.39 1.28
C GLY A 122 -4.69 15.13 0.94
N GLU A 123 -3.98 15.64 1.96
CA GLU A 123 -2.70 16.33 1.81
C GLU A 123 -1.62 15.36 1.32
N PHE A 124 -1.57 14.16 1.92
CA PHE A 124 -0.61 13.14 1.52
C PHE A 124 -0.83 12.66 0.07
N LEU A 125 -2.09 12.46 -0.34
CA LEU A 125 -2.41 12.11 -1.72
C LEU A 125 -2.04 13.23 -2.71
N ALA A 126 -2.24 14.49 -2.35
CA ALA A 126 -1.82 15.62 -3.16
C ALA A 126 -0.29 15.66 -3.32
N PHE A 127 0.48 15.44 -2.24
CA PHE A 127 1.93 15.30 -2.32
C PHE A 127 2.36 14.18 -3.29
N ILE A 128 1.71 13.01 -3.21
CA ILE A 128 2.03 11.88 -4.09
C ILE A 128 1.81 12.25 -5.56
N GLU A 129 0.65 12.81 -5.89
CA GLU A 129 0.28 13.12 -7.27
C GLU A 129 1.06 14.31 -7.83
N ASP A 130 1.12 15.38 -7.06
CA ASP A 130 1.46 16.71 -7.55
C ASP A 130 2.96 17.01 -7.39
N GLU A 131 3.67 16.28 -6.52
CA GLU A 131 5.10 16.48 -6.23
C GLU A 131 5.94 15.21 -6.46
N LEU A 132 5.58 14.09 -5.82
CA LEU A 132 6.38 12.87 -5.86
C LEU A 132 6.40 12.23 -7.25
N LYS A 133 5.24 12.05 -7.90
CA LYS A 133 5.17 11.48 -9.25
C LYS A 133 6.01 12.27 -10.27
N PRO A 134 5.90 13.62 -10.35
CA PRO A 134 6.80 14.43 -11.17
C PRO A 134 8.28 14.25 -10.81
N TRP A 135 8.61 14.19 -9.52
CA TRP A 135 9.98 14.00 -9.04
C TRP A 135 10.57 12.64 -9.47
N VAL A 136 9.78 11.57 -9.46
CA VAL A 136 10.17 10.24 -9.96
C VAL A 136 10.33 10.27 -11.48
N ALA A 137 9.39 10.87 -12.21
CA ALA A 137 9.43 10.99 -13.66
C ALA A 137 10.63 11.81 -14.18
N GLY A 138 11.17 12.71 -13.36
CA GLY A 138 12.42 13.43 -13.65
C GLY A 138 13.69 12.58 -13.55
N ARG A 139 13.61 11.35 -13.00
CA ARG A 139 14.76 10.45 -12.80
C ARG A 139 14.76 9.25 -13.73
N THR A 140 13.59 8.78 -14.14
CA THR A 140 13.45 7.66 -15.07
C THR A 140 12.10 7.73 -15.79
N ARG A 141 12.02 7.16 -17.01
CA ARG A 141 10.78 7.19 -17.80
C ARG A 141 9.77 6.22 -17.21
N ILE A 142 8.59 6.72 -16.89
CA ILE A 142 7.48 5.96 -16.29
C ILE A 142 6.36 5.73 -17.31
N ASP A 143 5.85 4.50 -17.36
CA ASP A 143 4.59 4.20 -18.04
C ASP A 143 3.42 4.68 -17.18
N LYS A 144 2.85 5.82 -17.57
CA LYS A 144 1.72 6.44 -16.85
C LYS A 144 0.45 5.58 -16.84
N SER A 145 0.36 4.57 -17.71
CA SER A 145 -0.76 3.61 -17.76
C SER A 145 -0.56 2.37 -16.87
N ARG A 146 0.58 2.30 -16.16
CA ARG A 146 0.97 1.18 -15.30
C ARG A 146 1.50 1.65 -13.96
N GLN A 147 0.68 2.42 -13.24
CA GLN A 147 1.00 2.88 -11.89
C GLN A 147 0.12 2.16 -10.88
N ALA A 148 0.73 1.61 -9.84
CA ALA A 148 0.06 0.92 -8.77
C ALA A 148 0.28 1.60 -7.41
N LEU A 149 -0.71 1.54 -6.52
CA LEU A 149 -0.60 1.97 -5.12
C LEU A 149 -0.88 0.78 -4.19
N TYR A 150 0.05 0.50 -3.29
CA TYR A 150 -0.09 -0.50 -2.23
C TYR A 150 -0.11 0.15 -0.84
N GLY A 151 -0.96 -0.39 0.03
CA GLY A 151 -0.83 -0.15 1.45
C GLY A 151 -1.44 -1.28 2.29
N HIS A 152 -0.93 -1.39 3.53
CA HIS A 152 -1.36 -2.36 4.53
C HIS A 152 -2.02 -1.67 5.72
N SER A 153 -3.09 -2.25 6.28
CA SER A 153 -3.77 -1.69 7.46
C SER A 153 -4.31 -0.28 7.18
N PHE A 154 -3.82 0.75 7.88
CA PHE A 154 -4.10 2.15 7.54
C PHE A 154 -3.64 2.53 6.13
N GLY A 155 -2.54 1.95 5.63
CA GLY A 155 -2.15 2.14 4.23
C GLY A 155 -3.17 1.57 3.26
N GLY A 156 -3.82 0.45 3.61
CA GLY A 156 -4.91 -0.11 2.81
C GLY A 156 -6.17 0.77 2.86
N LEU A 157 -6.46 1.36 4.02
CA LEU A 157 -7.50 2.38 4.18
C LEU A 157 -7.21 3.62 3.32
N PHE A 158 -5.96 4.08 3.29
CA PHE A 158 -5.49 5.15 2.42
C PHE A 158 -5.63 4.80 0.94
N ALA A 159 -5.27 3.58 0.52
CA ALA A 159 -5.43 3.15 -0.87
C ALA A 159 -6.90 3.18 -1.33
N LEU A 160 -7.83 2.77 -0.47
CA LEU A 160 -9.27 2.90 -0.72
C LEU A 160 -9.68 4.37 -0.85
N TYR A 161 -9.31 5.20 0.12
CA TYR A 161 -9.59 6.64 0.08
C TYR A 161 -9.04 7.31 -1.18
N ALA A 162 -7.81 6.97 -1.57
CA ALA A 162 -7.15 7.53 -2.73
C ALA A 162 -7.85 7.16 -4.05
N LEU A 163 -8.35 5.92 -4.17
CA LEU A 163 -9.22 5.53 -5.29
C LEU A 163 -10.48 6.41 -5.34
N PHE A 164 -11.15 6.60 -4.20
CA PHE A 164 -12.41 7.35 -4.16
C PHE A 164 -12.21 8.85 -4.42
N ALA A 165 -11.09 9.41 -3.96
CA ALA A 165 -10.79 10.83 -4.09
C ALA A 165 -10.15 11.21 -5.44
N ARG A 166 -9.25 10.39 -5.99
CA ARG A 166 -8.54 10.63 -7.25
C ARG A 166 -8.44 9.31 -8.06
N PRO A 167 -9.53 8.79 -8.64
CA PRO A 167 -9.57 7.46 -9.24
C PRO A 167 -8.66 7.25 -10.45
N PHE A 168 -8.22 8.32 -11.12
CA PHE A 168 -7.27 8.26 -12.24
C PHE A 168 -5.80 8.29 -11.82
N ALA A 169 -5.50 8.48 -10.54
CA ALA A 169 -4.14 8.54 -10.03
C ALA A 169 -3.37 7.23 -10.33
N PHE A 170 -4.00 6.08 -10.13
CA PHE A 170 -3.41 4.77 -10.33
C PHE A 170 -4.34 3.86 -11.12
N GLN A 171 -3.77 2.91 -11.85
CA GLN A 171 -4.53 1.89 -12.59
C GLN A 171 -4.74 0.62 -11.76
N THR A 172 -3.83 0.36 -10.82
CA THR A 172 -3.91 -0.79 -9.91
C THR A 172 -3.84 -0.32 -8.46
N TRP A 173 -4.75 -0.80 -7.63
CA TRP A 173 -4.86 -0.45 -6.23
C TRP A 173 -4.79 -1.74 -5.43
N ILE A 174 -3.93 -1.79 -4.41
CA ILE A 174 -3.76 -2.97 -3.57
C ILE A 174 -3.95 -2.57 -2.11
N ALA A 175 -5.06 -3.00 -1.51
CA ALA A 175 -5.43 -2.70 -0.14
C ALA A 175 -5.35 -3.98 0.70
N ALA A 176 -4.22 -4.18 1.39
CA ALA A 176 -3.99 -5.34 2.23
C ALA A 176 -4.49 -5.09 3.66
N SER A 177 -5.33 -5.98 4.17
CA SER A 177 -5.93 -5.91 5.51
C SER A 177 -6.43 -4.51 5.87
N PRO A 178 -7.20 -3.84 4.99
CA PRO A 178 -7.49 -2.42 5.15
C PRO A 178 -8.32 -2.16 6.40
N ALA A 179 -7.97 -1.12 7.16
CA ALA A 179 -8.65 -0.75 8.39
C ALA A 179 -10.02 -0.07 8.15
N ILE A 180 -10.91 -0.71 7.37
CA ILE A 180 -12.24 -0.18 7.00
C ILE A 180 -13.10 0.12 8.23
N TYR A 181 -12.95 -0.66 9.31
CA TYR A 181 -13.65 -0.47 10.58
C TYR A 181 -13.32 0.86 11.28
N TRP A 182 -12.22 1.51 10.89
CA TRP A 182 -11.72 2.69 11.58
C TRP A 182 -12.73 3.84 11.59
N GLU A 183 -12.79 4.57 12.71
CA GLU A 183 -13.68 5.72 12.91
C GLU A 183 -15.12 5.46 12.47
N ASP A 184 -15.70 4.36 12.96
CA ASP A 184 -17.08 3.94 12.68
C ASP A 184 -17.35 3.82 11.17
N ARG A 185 -16.35 3.31 10.44
CA ARG A 185 -16.38 3.14 8.98
C ARG A 185 -16.60 4.45 8.22
N THR A 186 -15.93 5.52 8.66
CA THR A 186 -16.01 6.84 7.99
C THR A 186 -15.70 6.77 6.48
N ILE A 187 -14.90 5.79 6.04
CA ILE A 187 -14.60 5.55 4.63
C ILE A 187 -15.83 5.25 3.76
N ASP A 188 -16.90 4.71 4.35
CA ASP A 188 -18.14 4.40 3.62
C ASP A 188 -18.77 5.66 3.02
N ARG A 189 -18.62 6.83 3.66
CA ARG A 189 -19.06 8.12 3.10
C ARG A 189 -18.29 8.52 1.84
N SER A 190 -17.00 8.18 1.78
CA SER A 190 -16.18 8.43 0.59
C SER A 190 -16.57 7.48 -0.54
N LEU A 191 -16.88 6.23 -0.21
CA LEU A 191 -17.41 5.26 -1.16
C LEU A 191 -18.76 5.70 -1.74
N GLU A 192 -19.71 6.11 -0.88
CA GLU A 192 -21.03 6.59 -1.33
C GLU A 192 -20.92 7.79 -2.29
N ALA A 193 -20.03 8.74 -1.99
CA ALA A 193 -19.76 9.88 -2.88
C ALA A 193 -19.15 9.44 -4.22
N PHE A 194 -18.23 8.46 -4.20
CA PHE A 194 -17.63 7.89 -5.40
C PHE A 194 -18.63 7.13 -6.26
N GLU A 195 -19.46 6.27 -5.64
CA GLU A 195 -20.51 5.51 -6.33
C GLU A 195 -21.57 6.43 -6.98
N ALA A 196 -21.87 7.57 -6.35
CA ALA A 196 -22.80 8.55 -6.89
C ALA A 196 -22.25 9.31 -8.10
N ALA A 197 -20.93 9.32 -8.32
CA ALA A 197 -20.26 10.13 -9.33
C ALA A 197 -19.05 9.42 -9.95
N ILE A 198 -19.26 8.19 -10.43
CA ILE A 198 -18.20 7.41 -11.07
C ILE A 198 -17.75 8.12 -12.35
N PRO A 199 -16.46 8.44 -12.51
CA PRO A 199 -16.00 9.16 -13.69
C PRO A 199 -16.09 8.32 -14.96
N ASP A 200 -16.51 8.95 -16.06
CA ASP A 200 -16.50 8.33 -17.38
C ASP A 200 -15.08 7.90 -17.79
N GLY A 201 -14.97 6.71 -18.39
CA GLY A 201 -13.70 6.17 -18.86
C GLY A 201 -12.77 5.64 -17.76
N LEU A 202 -13.25 5.50 -16.52
CA LEU A 202 -12.49 4.85 -15.46
C LEU A 202 -12.12 3.41 -15.86
N THR A 203 -10.86 3.05 -15.63
CA THR A 203 -10.39 1.66 -15.68
C THR A 203 -9.46 1.44 -14.50
N ALA A 204 -9.97 0.76 -13.48
CA ALA A 204 -9.24 0.50 -12.24
C ALA A 204 -9.29 -0.99 -11.90
N THR A 205 -8.17 -1.53 -11.43
CA THR A 205 -8.09 -2.84 -10.79
C THR A 205 -7.87 -2.64 -9.29
N MET A 206 -8.68 -3.26 -8.45
CA MET A 206 -8.55 -3.21 -6.99
C MET A 206 -8.36 -4.63 -6.44
N VAL A 207 -7.28 -4.86 -5.70
CA VAL A 207 -7.03 -6.12 -5.00
C VAL A 207 -7.13 -5.87 -3.51
N LEU A 208 -8.15 -6.42 -2.87
CA LEU A 208 -8.28 -6.43 -1.42
C LEU A 208 -7.83 -7.77 -0.85
N SER A 209 -7.29 -7.77 0.36
CA SER A 209 -6.96 -9.01 1.04
C SER A 209 -7.07 -8.94 2.55
N ALA A 210 -7.10 -10.10 3.21
CA ALA A 210 -7.01 -10.24 4.66
C ALA A 210 -6.36 -11.58 5.06
N GLY A 211 -5.78 -11.64 6.26
CA GLY A 211 -5.27 -12.89 6.82
C GLY A 211 -6.40 -13.77 7.36
N GLU A 212 -6.26 -15.08 7.29
CA GLU A 212 -7.24 -16.02 7.87
C GLU A 212 -7.47 -15.76 9.37
N TYR A 213 -6.42 -15.41 10.11
CA TYR A 213 -6.52 -15.08 11.53
C TYR A 213 -6.88 -13.62 11.79
N GLU A 214 -7.38 -12.91 10.79
CA GLU A 214 -8.09 -11.63 10.94
C GLU A 214 -9.62 -11.78 10.90
N THR A 215 -10.10 -12.97 10.51
CA THR A 215 -11.51 -13.38 10.59
C THR A 215 -11.95 -13.56 12.05
N GLU A 216 -13.12 -14.13 12.28
CA GLU A 216 -13.55 -14.64 13.59
C GLU A 216 -12.59 -15.66 14.22
N LYS A 217 -11.73 -16.31 13.42
CA LYS A 217 -10.76 -17.31 13.89
C LYS A 217 -9.54 -16.64 14.54
N LEU A 218 -9.11 -17.19 15.68
CA LEU A 218 -7.80 -16.90 16.27
C LEU A 218 -6.69 -17.71 15.60
N ALA A 219 -5.47 -17.20 15.66
CA ALA A 219 -4.30 -18.01 15.34
C ALA A 219 -4.12 -19.12 16.38
N PRO A 220 -3.61 -20.32 16.02
CA PRO A 220 -3.47 -21.45 16.96
C PRO A 220 -2.73 -21.10 18.25
N PHE A 221 -1.69 -20.26 18.19
CA PHE A 221 -0.91 -19.84 19.35
C PHE A 221 -1.62 -18.80 20.25
N GLN A 222 -2.77 -18.27 19.82
CA GLN A 222 -3.59 -17.34 20.60
C GLN A 222 -4.67 -18.05 21.41
N ILE A 223 -4.95 -19.32 21.12
CA ILE A 223 -5.94 -20.13 21.84
C ILE A 223 -5.35 -20.53 23.20
N GLY A 224 -6.08 -20.28 24.28
CA GLY A 224 -5.65 -20.46 25.67
C GLY A 224 -4.75 -19.35 26.21
N ALA A 225 -4.49 -18.29 25.44
CA ALA A 225 -3.72 -17.14 25.91
C ALA A 225 -4.53 -16.28 26.88
N GLU A 226 -3.85 -15.56 27.79
CA GLU A 226 -4.50 -14.71 28.79
C GLU A 226 -5.42 -13.65 28.18
N ASP A 227 -5.10 -13.17 26.97
CA ASP A 227 -5.86 -12.15 26.25
C ASP A 227 -6.83 -12.71 25.19
N GLU A 228 -7.07 -14.03 25.16
CA GLU A 228 -7.92 -14.70 24.17
C GLU A 228 -9.30 -14.05 24.01
N GLU A 229 -10.02 -13.89 25.12
CA GLU A 229 -11.37 -13.31 25.11
C GLU A 229 -11.36 -11.88 24.56
N LYS A 230 -10.36 -11.08 24.95
CA LYS A 230 -10.20 -9.71 24.44
C LYS A 230 -9.97 -9.71 22.92
N ARG A 231 -9.18 -10.65 22.40
CA ARG A 231 -8.96 -10.80 20.95
C ARG A 231 -10.24 -11.18 20.22
N LEU A 232 -11.02 -12.11 20.76
CA LEU A 232 -12.31 -12.51 20.19
C LEU A 232 -13.30 -11.34 20.16
N GLN A 233 -13.36 -10.53 21.22
CA GLN A 233 -14.21 -9.34 21.24
C GLN A 233 -13.74 -8.29 20.21
N GLN A 234 -12.43 -8.08 20.09
CA GLN A 234 -11.89 -7.16 19.08
C GLN A 234 -12.23 -7.60 17.65
N LYS A 235 -12.18 -8.91 17.35
CA LYS A 235 -12.52 -9.46 16.03
C LYS A 235 -13.96 -9.16 15.59
N LYS A 236 -14.91 -9.15 16.54
CA LYS A 236 -16.31 -8.76 16.28
C LYS A 236 -16.47 -7.30 15.88
N VAL A 237 -15.49 -6.45 16.22
CA VAL A 237 -15.47 -5.04 15.85
C VAL A 237 -14.72 -4.84 14.53
N THR A 238 -13.53 -5.42 14.39
CA THR A 238 -12.66 -5.16 13.23
C THR A 238 -13.17 -5.78 11.95
N ARG A 239 -13.66 -7.03 12.00
CA ARG A 239 -14.29 -7.77 10.89
C ARG A 239 -13.58 -7.53 9.54
N THR A 240 -12.24 -7.56 9.56
CA THR A 240 -11.40 -7.05 8.46
C THR A 240 -11.70 -7.77 7.14
N ASP A 241 -11.83 -9.09 7.19
CA ASP A 241 -12.13 -9.92 6.04
C ASP A 241 -13.54 -9.67 5.48
N GLU A 242 -14.55 -9.54 6.34
CA GLU A 242 -15.93 -9.29 5.91
C GLU A 242 -16.06 -7.90 5.27
N PHE A 243 -15.47 -6.88 5.89
CA PHE A 243 -15.48 -5.53 5.34
C PHE A 243 -14.69 -5.43 4.03
N ALA A 244 -13.51 -6.05 3.94
CA ALA A 244 -12.72 -6.06 2.71
C ALA A 244 -13.43 -6.85 1.59
N ARG A 245 -14.04 -8.00 1.90
CA ARG A 245 -14.81 -8.79 0.92
C ARG A 245 -16.03 -8.03 0.42
N THR A 246 -16.78 -7.39 1.31
CA THR A 246 -17.97 -6.58 0.93
C THR A 246 -17.55 -5.40 0.08
N MET A 247 -16.46 -4.71 0.44
CA MET A 247 -15.89 -3.61 -0.34
C MET A 247 -15.50 -4.08 -1.75
N ALA A 248 -14.81 -5.23 -1.88
CA ALA A 248 -14.47 -5.79 -3.19
C ALA A 248 -15.72 -6.04 -4.05
N GLN A 249 -16.76 -6.65 -3.48
CA GLN A 249 -18.01 -6.94 -4.19
C GLN A 249 -18.73 -5.68 -4.66
N ARG A 250 -18.78 -4.64 -3.83
CA ARG A 250 -19.38 -3.35 -4.21
C ARG A 250 -18.61 -2.70 -5.34
N LEU A 251 -17.29 -2.67 -5.25
CA LEU A 251 -16.43 -2.07 -6.27
C LEU A 251 -16.48 -2.83 -7.60
N ASP A 252 -16.52 -4.16 -7.58
CA ASP A 252 -16.60 -4.98 -8.80
C ASP A 252 -17.94 -4.84 -9.55
N ALA A 253 -18.99 -4.38 -8.85
CA ALA A 253 -20.27 -4.06 -9.46
C ALA A 253 -20.28 -2.70 -10.20
N LEU A 254 -19.23 -1.89 -10.06
CA LEU A 254 -19.15 -0.56 -10.64
C LEU A 254 -18.59 -0.59 -12.07
N PRO A 255 -19.13 0.23 -13.00
CA PRO A 255 -18.59 0.33 -14.34
C PRO A 255 -17.12 0.78 -14.31
N GLY A 256 -16.26 0.06 -15.04
CA GLY A 256 -14.85 0.41 -15.17
C GLY A 256 -13.97 -0.01 -14.00
N VAL A 257 -14.51 -0.66 -12.97
CA VAL A 257 -13.74 -1.17 -11.84
C VAL A 257 -13.77 -2.69 -11.86
N ARG A 258 -12.60 -3.32 -11.72
CA ARG A 258 -12.44 -4.77 -11.51
C ARG A 258 -11.86 -4.98 -10.13
N ALA A 259 -12.62 -5.59 -9.22
CA ALA A 259 -12.18 -5.76 -7.84
C ALA A 259 -12.22 -7.23 -7.40
N SER A 260 -11.22 -7.63 -6.62
CA SER A 260 -11.12 -8.98 -6.07
C SER A 260 -10.79 -8.95 -4.58
N PHE A 261 -11.11 -10.07 -3.90
CA PHE A 261 -10.74 -10.30 -2.51
C PHE A 261 -9.97 -11.62 -2.35
N GLU A 262 -8.84 -11.57 -1.66
CA GLU A 262 -8.01 -12.73 -1.33
C GLU A 262 -7.93 -12.95 0.19
N LEU A 263 -8.26 -14.15 0.65
CA LEU A 263 -8.00 -14.56 2.03
C LEU A 263 -6.70 -15.37 2.06
N HIS A 264 -5.73 -15.00 2.90
CA HIS A 264 -4.45 -15.68 3.02
C HIS A 264 -4.44 -16.67 4.19
N PRO A 265 -4.44 -17.99 3.94
CA PRO A 265 -4.46 -19.02 4.98
C PRO A 265 -3.24 -18.92 5.90
N GLY A 266 -3.45 -19.15 7.20
CA GLY A 266 -2.36 -19.16 8.19
C GLY A 266 -1.80 -17.78 8.56
N GLU A 267 -2.29 -16.69 7.98
CA GLU A 267 -1.76 -15.35 8.23
C GLU A 267 -2.60 -14.56 9.25
N ASN A 268 -1.92 -13.80 10.10
CA ASN A 268 -2.49 -12.76 10.96
C ASN A 268 -2.17 -11.36 10.43
N HIS A 269 -2.67 -10.32 11.10
CA HIS A 269 -2.54 -8.92 10.65
C HIS A 269 -1.11 -8.47 10.34
N MET A 270 -0.09 -8.96 11.05
CA MET A 270 1.30 -8.58 10.79
C MET A 270 2.05 -9.59 9.91
N SER A 271 1.74 -10.88 10.02
CA SER A 271 2.42 -11.91 9.21
C SER A 271 2.01 -11.88 7.74
N ILE A 272 0.82 -11.37 7.43
CA ILE A 272 0.35 -11.16 6.05
C ILE A 272 1.14 -10.09 5.28
N LEU A 273 1.85 -9.18 5.96
CA LEU A 273 2.53 -8.05 5.32
C LEU A 273 3.50 -8.50 4.21
N PRO A 274 4.49 -9.37 4.45
CA PRO A 274 5.37 -9.84 3.38
C PRO A 274 4.64 -10.62 2.27
N VAL A 275 3.59 -11.36 2.59
CA VAL A 275 2.77 -12.09 1.61
C VAL A 275 2.11 -11.11 0.64
N THR A 276 1.52 -10.05 1.16
CA THR A 276 0.80 -9.05 0.34
C THR A 276 1.73 -8.08 -0.36
N VAL A 277 2.92 -7.79 0.18
CA VAL A 277 3.99 -7.09 -0.57
C VAL A 277 4.37 -7.90 -1.81
N ASN A 278 4.52 -9.22 -1.68
CA ASN A 278 4.75 -10.08 -2.84
C ASN A 278 3.57 -10.04 -3.83
N ARG A 279 2.32 -10.07 -3.36
CA ARG A 279 1.14 -9.91 -4.23
C ARG A 279 1.11 -8.55 -4.94
N ALA A 280 1.53 -7.48 -4.27
CA ALA A 280 1.61 -6.14 -4.87
C ALA A 280 2.63 -6.08 -6.01
N VAL A 281 3.80 -6.69 -5.83
CA VAL A 281 4.81 -6.87 -6.90
C VAL A 281 4.19 -7.61 -8.09
N GLN A 282 3.44 -8.69 -7.82
CA GLN A 282 2.80 -9.47 -8.87
C GLN A 282 1.72 -8.67 -9.63
N ALA A 283 0.90 -7.92 -8.92
CA ALA A 283 -0.17 -7.11 -9.51
C ALA A 283 0.37 -5.90 -10.31
N ALA A 284 1.46 -5.27 -9.84
CA ALA A 284 2.03 -4.10 -10.50
C ALA A 284 2.85 -4.46 -11.76
N PHE A 285 3.58 -5.58 -11.70
CA PHE A 285 4.62 -5.91 -12.68
C PHE A 285 4.33 -7.15 -13.53
N ALA A 286 3.07 -7.61 -13.57
CA ALA A 286 2.66 -8.65 -14.51
C ALA A 286 3.07 -8.29 -15.95
N VAL A 287 3.71 -9.23 -16.65
CA VAL A 287 4.16 -9.05 -18.04
C VAL A 287 2.93 -8.91 -18.96
N ARG A 288 2.96 -7.95 -19.89
CA ARG A 288 1.91 -7.81 -20.93
C ARG A 288 2.37 -8.53 -22.20
N GLU A 289 1.45 -9.08 -23.00
CA GLU A 289 1.74 -9.91 -24.20
C GLU A 289 2.72 -9.31 -25.24
N LYS A 290 3.01 -8.01 -25.20
CA LYS A 290 4.02 -7.35 -26.07
C LYS A 290 5.45 -7.40 -25.52
N GLU A 291 5.66 -7.80 -24.28
CA GLU A 291 6.97 -7.83 -23.60
C GLU A 291 7.67 -9.20 -23.71
N THR A 292 6.97 -10.25 -24.15
CA THR A 292 7.51 -11.61 -24.35
C THR A 292 8.35 -11.78 -25.62
N ALA A 293 8.43 -10.76 -26.48
CA ALA A 293 9.14 -10.84 -27.77
C ALA A 293 10.65 -10.53 -27.70
N LEU A 294 11.22 -10.26 -26.52
CA LEU A 294 12.59 -9.76 -26.35
C LEU A 294 13.47 -10.59 -25.39
N CYS A 295 13.09 -11.82 -25.07
CA CYS A 295 13.98 -12.77 -24.39
C CYS A 295 14.63 -13.73 -25.39
#